data_AF-A0A948XFK8-F1
#
_entry.id   AF-A0A948XFK8-F1
#
_cell.length_a   1.000
_cell.length_b   1.000
_cell.length_c   1.000
_cell.angle_alpha   90.00
_cell.angle_beta   90.00
_cell.angle_gamma   90.00
#
_symmetry.space_group_name_H-M   'P 1'
#
loop_
_entity.id
_entity.type
_entity.pdbx_description
1 polymer ?
#
loop_
_entity_poly.entity_id
_entity_poly.type
_entity_poly.pdbx_seq_one_letter_code
_entity_poly.pdbx_strand_id
1 'polypeptide(L)' 'MKSKYRIKDIKLAEAGRLKIEWAESHMPVLMTIREEFKRKKPFKDWKIAMCLHITKESAVLIRTIADGGAVV' A
#
# COMPACT_ATOMS: atom_id res chain seq x y z
N MET A 1 16.67 -3.11 -19.46
CA MET A 1 16.20 -2.68 -18.11
C MET A 1 15.20 -3.72 -17.59
N LYS A 2 15.48 -4.38 -16.47
CA LYS A 2 14.50 -5.28 -15.82
C LYS A 2 13.28 -4.45 -15.42
N SER A 3 12.08 -4.88 -15.81
CA SER A 3 10.84 -4.24 -15.37
C SER A 3 10.75 -4.31 -13.85
N LYS A 4 10.45 -3.18 -13.19
CA LYS A 4 10.41 -3.06 -11.71
C LYS A 4 9.27 -3.87 -11.06
N TYR A 5 8.35 -4.42 -11.85
CA TYR A 5 7.22 -5.22 -11.41
C TYR A 5 6.87 -6.29 -12.45
N ARG A 6 6.16 -7.34 -12.01
CA ARG A 6 5.60 -8.39 -12.87
C ARG A 6 4.12 -8.55 -12.56
N ILE A 7 3.26 -8.07 -13.46
CA ILE A 7 1.80 -8.08 -13.31
C ILE A 7 1.15 -8.59 -14.60
N LYS A 8 -0.14 -8.95 -14.53
CA LYS A 8 -0.89 -9.48 -15.68
C LYS A 8 -1.24 -8.41 -16.72
N ASP A 9 -1.80 -7.28 -16.28
CA ASP A 9 -2.23 -6.18 -17.16
C ASP A 9 -2.15 -4.84 -16.42
N ILE A 10 -1.37 -3.89 -16.97
CA ILE A 10 -1.19 -2.56 -16.41
C ILE A 10 -2.40 -1.63 -16.69
N LYS A 11 -3.20 -1.92 -17.72
CA LYS A 11 -4.35 -1.08 -18.09
C LYS A 11 -5.45 -1.08 -17.02
N LEU A 12 -5.45 -2.06 -16.12
CA LEU A 12 -6.38 -2.15 -15.00
C LEU A 12 -6.02 -1.22 -13.82
N ALA A 13 -4.93 -0.45 -13.90
CA ALA A 13 -4.46 0.37 -12.79
C ALA A 13 -5.50 1.40 -12.31
N GLU A 14 -6.24 2.03 -13.21
CA GLU A 14 -7.26 3.03 -12.87
C GLU A 14 -8.43 2.40 -12.10
N ALA A 15 -8.99 1.31 -12.63
CA ALA A 15 -10.03 0.54 -11.94
C ALA A 15 -9.53 -0.02 -10.59
N GLY A 16 -8.25 -0.41 -10.52
CA GLY A 16 -7.58 -0.82 -9.29
C GLY A 16 -7.54 0.31 -8.27
N ARG A 17 -7.22 1.54 -8.69
CA ARG A 17 -7.18 2.72 -7.81
C ARG A 17 -8.51 2.98 -7.13
N LEU A 18 -9.61 2.93 -7.90
CA LEU A 18 -10.97 3.09 -7.37
C LEU A 18 -11.33 2.02 -6.33
N LYS A 19 -10.91 0.77 -6.55
CA LYS A 19 -11.10 -0.32 -5.58
C LYS A 19 -10.30 -0.11 -4.30
N ILE A 20 -9.10 0.48 -4.40
CA ILE A 20 -8.28 0.80 -3.23
C ILE A 20 -8.90 1.96 -2.45
N GLU A 21 -9.35 3.02 -3.13
CA GLU A 21 -10.06 4.15 -2.50
C GLU A 21 -11.32 3.67 -1.76
N TRP A 22 -12.09 2.75 -2.38
CA TRP A 22 -13.20 2.09 -1.70
C TRP A 22 -12.74 1.27 -0.48
N ALA A 23 -11.63 0.53 -0.56
CA ALA A 23 -11.12 -0.22 0.57
C ALA A 23 -10.66 0.70 1.72
N GLU A 24 -10.01 1.83 1.40
CA GLU A 24 -9.60 2.85 2.37
C GLU A 24 -10.80 3.35 3.19
N SER A 25 -11.95 3.60 2.55
CA SER A 25 -13.16 4.06 3.25
C SER A 25 -13.80 2.99 4.16
N HIS A 26 -13.46 1.71 3.98
CA HIS A 26 -13.99 0.57 4.76
C HIS A 26 -12.98 0.02 5.76
N MET A 27 -11.78 0.61 5.88
CA MET A 27 -10.72 0.17 6.78
C MET A 27 -10.36 1.27 7.80
N PRO A 28 -11.32 1.78 8.59
CA PRO A 28 -11.15 3.00 9.41
C PRO A 28 -10.00 2.88 10.41
N VAL A 29 -9.82 1.70 11.04
CA VAL A 29 -8.72 1.46 11.98
C VAL A 29 -7.36 1.60 11.29
N LEU A 30 -7.22 1.05 10.08
CA LEU A 30 -5.97 1.14 9.35
C LEU A 30 -5.69 2.57 8.87
N MET A 31 -6.73 3.34 8.56
CA MET A 31 -6.59 4.76 8.21
C MET A 31 -6.13 5.60 9.41
N THR A 32 -6.63 5.33 10.61
CA THR A 32 -6.11 5.97 11.84
C THR A 32 -4.62 5.66 12.04
N ILE A 33 -4.22 4.39 11.91
CA ILE A 33 -2.81 3.98 12.01
C ILE A 33 -1.97 4.67 10.92
N ARG A 34 -2.49 4.78 9.71
CA ARG A 34 -1.82 5.44 8.58
C ARG A 34 -1.53 6.91 8.86
N GLU A 35 -2.49 7.64 9.43
CA GLU A 35 -2.27 9.05 9.80
C GLU A 35 -1.21 9.18 10.90
N GLU A 36 -1.19 8.27 11.87
CA GLU A 36 -0.09 8.23 12.86
C GLU A 36 1.26 7.92 12.21
N PHE A 37 1.30 6.96 11.29
CA PHE A 37 2.52 6.54 10.61
C PHE A 37 3.08 7.62 9.70
N LYS A 38 2.22 8.38 9.00
CA LYS A 38 2.62 9.57 8.24
C LYS A 38 3.37 10.58 9.10
N ARG A 39 2.93 10.79 10.35
CA ARG A 39 3.57 11.72 11.29
C ARG A 39 4.84 11.16 11.92
N LYS A 40 4.79 9.92 12.43
CA LYS A 40 5.88 9.32 13.22
C LYS A 40 6.98 8.71 12.35
N LYS A 41 6.66 8.35 11.09
CA LYS A 41 7.54 7.62 10.16
C LYS A 41 8.31 6.47 10.83
N PRO A 42 7.61 5.52 11.49
CA PRO A 42 8.26 4.49 12.31
C PRO A 42 9.13 3.51 11.52
N PHE A 43 8.96 3.43 10.20
CA PHE A 43 9.69 2.52 9.32
C PHE A 43 10.69 3.27 8.42
N LYS A 44 11.06 4.49 8.79
CA LYS A 44 12.07 5.24 8.05
C LYS A 44 13.35 4.39 7.90
N ASP A 45 13.87 4.36 6.68
CA ASP A 45 15.07 3.62 6.28
C ASP A 45 14.94 2.08 6.31
N TRP A 46 13.74 1.56 6.60
CA TRP A 46 13.47 0.12 6.53
C TRP A 46 13.09 -0.29 5.12
N LYS A 47 13.55 -1.47 4.71
CA LYS A 47 13.11 -2.13 3.48
C LYS A 47 12.26 -3.34 3.86
N ILE A 48 10.98 -3.32 3.50
CA ILE A 48 10.00 -4.32 3.93
C ILE A 48 9.52 -5.11 2.71
N ALA A 49 9.78 -6.42 2.72
CA ALA A 49 9.23 -7.35 1.74
C ALA A 49 7.94 -7.99 2.28
N MET A 50 6.97 -8.23 1.39
CA MET A 50 5.68 -8.81 1.78
C MET A 50 5.33 -9.98 0.85
N CYS A 51 4.93 -11.10 1.45
CA CYS A 51 4.41 -12.27 0.74
C CYS A 51 2.97 -12.50 1.22
N LEU A 52 2.04 -11.78 0.61
CA LEU A 52 0.62 -11.79 0.94
C LEU A 52 -0.21 -11.99 -0.32
N HIS A 53 -1.46 -12.38 -0.15
CA HIS A 53 -2.44 -12.37 -1.22
C HIS A 53 -2.60 -10.93 -1.75
N ILE A 54 -2.51 -10.75 -3.07
CA ILE A 54 -2.60 -9.43 -3.68
C ILE A 54 -4.07 -9.06 -3.85
N THR A 55 -4.58 -8.22 -2.94
CA THR A 55 -5.94 -7.70 -2.95
C THR A 55 -5.97 -6.18 -2.81
N LYS A 56 -7.17 -5.59 -2.88
CA LYS A 56 -7.37 -4.14 -2.65
C LYS A 56 -7.03 -3.74 -1.20
N GLU A 57 -7.33 -4.60 -0.24
CA GLU A 57 -7.03 -4.41 1.18
C GLU A 57 -5.51 -4.45 1.44
N SER A 58 -4.79 -5.40 0.82
CA SER A 58 -3.32 -5.45 0.94
C SER A 58 -2.65 -4.24 0.31
N ALA A 59 -3.23 -3.64 -0.73
CA ALA A 59 -2.73 -2.38 -1.28
C ALA A 59 -2.89 -1.21 -0.29
N VAL A 60 -3.99 -1.15 0.48
CA VAL A 60 -4.15 -0.16 1.57
C VAL A 60 -3.07 -0.38 2.64
N LEU A 61 -2.83 -1.63 3.05
CA LEU A 61 -1.79 -1.97 4.02
C LEU A 61 -0.39 -1.53 3.55
N ILE A 62 -0.03 -1.83 2.30
CA ILE A 62 1.26 -1.45 1.72
C ILE A 62 1.40 0.09 1.68
N ARG A 63 0.35 0.81 1.29
CA ARG A 63 0.35 2.28 1.33
C ARG A 63 0.55 2.81 2.74
N THR A 64 -0.07 2.19 3.74
CA THR A 64 0.13 2.56 5.15
C THR A 64 1.58 2.37 5.61
N ILE A 65 2.21 1.25 5.22
CA ILE A 65 3.61 0.96 5.56
C ILE A 65 4.56 1.93 4.83
N ALA A 66 4.32 2.20 3.55
CA ALA A 66 5.09 3.17 2.77
C ALA A 66 4.95 4.60 3.34
N ASP A 67 3.74 4.98 3.74
CA ASP A 67 3.49 6.24 4.44
C ASP A 67 4.16 6.29 5.82
N GLY A 68 4.44 5.14 6.44
CA GLY A 68 5.30 5.00 7.61
C GLY A 68 6.79 5.18 7.33
N GLY A 69 7.21 5.43 6.10
CA GLY A 69 8.59 5.72 5.71
C GLY A 69 9.38 4.54 5.18
N ALA A 70 8.76 3.37 5.01
CA ALA A 70 9.44 2.19 4.50
C ALA A 70 9.61 2.23 2.97
N VAL A 71 10.64 1.55 2.48
CA VAL A 71 10.76 1.13 1.09
C VAL A 71 10.10 -0.24 0.93
N VAL A 72 9.08 -0.33 0.08
CA VAL A 72 8.30 -1.53 -0.21
C VAL A 72 8.49 -1.99 -1.65
#